data_AF-A0A5S9MM60-F1
#
_entry.id   AF-A0A5S9MM60-F1
#
_cell.length_a   1.000
_cell.length_b   1.000
_cell.length_c   1.000
_cell.angle_alpha   90.00
_cell.angle_beta   90.00
_cell.angle_gamma   90.00
#
_symmetry.space_group_name_H-M   'P 1'
#
loop_
_entity.id
_entity.type
_entity.pdbx_description
1 polymer ?
#
loop_
_entity_poly.entity_id
_entity_poly.type
_entity_poly.pdbx_seq_one_letter_code
_entity_poly.pdbx_strand_id
1 'polypeptide(L)'
;MYKTSETFDLPRKVIDQYQIGKKVSWDKAQPGDLVYFRSLEETKDIPTHVALYAGNHQVIHITLSQGVVKTDVSKKANIGLIDFMRSNDCPAHKKFLMTLL
;
A
#
# COMPACT_ATOMS: atom_id res chain seq x y z
N MET A 1 -13.24 -10.33 -15.26
CA MET A 1 -13.68 -8.92 -15.14
C MET A 1 -14.15 -8.71 -13.71
N TYR A 2 -13.61 -7.73 -12.97
CA TYR A 2 -14.08 -7.45 -11.60
C TYR A 2 -14.94 -6.18 -11.61
N LYS A 3 -16.25 -6.32 -11.79
CA LYS A 3 -17.23 -5.25 -11.56
C LYS A 3 -17.68 -5.30 -10.10
N THR A 4 -17.42 -4.24 -9.35
CA THR A 4 -18.07 -3.96 -8.07
C THR A 4 -18.87 -2.67 -8.25
N SER A 5 -20.06 -2.64 -7.66
CA SER A 5 -21.24 -1.81 -7.99
C SER A 5 -21.14 -0.31 -7.67
N GLU A 6 -19.95 0.29 -7.74
CA GLU A 6 -19.77 1.74 -7.78
C GLU A 6 -18.87 2.03 -8.99
N THR A 7 -19.35 2.84 -9.92
CA THR A 7 -18.69 3.19 -11.19
C THR A 7 -17.48 4.09 -10.96
N PHE A 8 -16.45 3.56 -10.32
CA PHE A 8 -15.12 4.12 -10.32
C PHE A 8 -14.19 3.07 -10.92
N ASP A 9 -13.72 3.31 -12.14
CA ASP A 9 -12.72 2.45 -12.77
C ASP A 9 -11.41 2.57 -11.97
N LEU A 10 -11.24 1.64 -11.03
CA LEU A 10 -10.08 1.63 -10.18
C LEU A 10 -8.86 1.26 -11.01
N PRO A 11 -7.79 2.07 -10.96
CA PRO A 11 -6.55 1.68 -11.58
C PRO A 11 -6.05 0.37 -10.99
N ARG A 12 -5.75 -0.59 -11.86
CA ARG A 12 -5.22 -1.91 -11.45
C ARG A 12 -3.75 -1.83 -11.03
N LYS A 13 -3.00 -0.86 -11.56
CA LYS A 13 -1.56 -0.77 -11.34
C LYS A 13 -1.26 0.04 -10.08
N VAL A 14 -0.28 -0.42 -9.32
CA VAL A 14 0.21 0.23 -8.09
C VAL A 14 0.59 1.69 -8.34
N ILE A 15 1.22 1.98 -9.47
CA ILE A 15 1.64 3.34 -9.83
C ILE A 15 0.47 4.30 -10.02
N ASP A 16 -0.61 3.84 -10.62
CA ASP A 16 -1.78 4.66 -10.88
C ASP A 16 -2.54 4.91 -9.57
N GLN A 17 -2.57 3.94 -8.64
CA GLN A 17 -3.13 4.10 -7.29
C GLN A 17 -2.31 5.10 -6.45
N TYR A 18 -0.99 5.04 -6.57
CA TYR A 18 -0.07 5.99 -5.94
C TYR A 18 -0.25 7.43 -6.47
N GLN A 19 -0.72 7.63 -7.70
CA GLN A 19 -0.92 8.99 -8.22
C GLN A 19 -2.20 9.66 -7.71
N ILE A 20 -3.21 8.88 -7.33
CA ILE A 20 -4.54 9.39 -6.96
C ILE A 20 -4.81 9.42 -5.45
N GLY A 21 -3.86 8.94 -4.64
CA GLY A 21 -3.97 8.92 -3.19
C GLY A 21 -3.42 10.17 -2.50
N LYS A 22 -3.93 10.47 -1.31
CA LYS A 22 -3.38 11.54 -0.47
C LYS A 22 -2.20 11.03 0.34
N LYS A 23 -1.02 11.62 0.12
CA LYS A 23 0.20 11.32 0.89
C LYS A 23 0.02 11.67 2.37
N VAL A 24 0.55 10.81 3.23
CA VAL A 24 0.54 10.93 4.68
C VAL A 24 1.99 10.81 5.17
N SER A 25 2.41 11.68 6.08
CA SER A 25 3.73 11.56 6.70
C SER A 25 3.73 10.42 7.72
N TRP A 26 4.90 9.82 7.97
CA TRP A 26 5.07 8.75 8.95
C TRP A 26 4.42 9.04 10.31
N ASP A 27 4.60 10.25 10.84
CA ASP A 27 4.05 10.67 12.15
C ASP A 27 2.51 10.77 12.18
N LYS A 28 1.89 10.85 10.99
CA LYS A 28 0.44 10.96 10.81
C LYS A 28 -0.19 9.66 10.28
N ALA A 29 0.63 8.64 10.04
CA ALA A 29 0.17 7.35 9.54
C ALA A 29 -0.68 6.65 10.59
N GLN A 30 -1.84 6.16 10.18
CA GLN A 30 -2.79 5.48 11.06
C GLN A 30 -3.04 4.05 10.57
N PRO A 31 -3.32 3.09 11.48
CA PRO A 31 -3.75 1.76 11.08
C PRO A 31 -4.88 1.86 10.06
N GLY A 32 -4.73 1.18 8.93
CA GLY A 32 -5.64 1.33 7.79
C GLY A 32 -5.02 2.05 6.60
N ASP A 33 -4.01 2.90 6.77
CA ASP A 33 -3.33 3.59 5.68
C ASP A 33 -2.53 2.61 4.81
N LEU A 34 -2.35 2.92 3.53
CA LEU A 34 -1.52 2.12 2.63
C LEU A 34 -0.07 2.55 2.70
N VAL A 35 0.84 1.58 2.58
CA VAL A 35 2.29 1.80 2.51
C VAL A 35 2.77 1.33 1.15
N TYR A 36 3.43 2.22 0.41
CA TYR A 36 3.99 1.90 -0.89
C TYR A 36 5.50 1.65 -0.79
N PHE A 37 5.96 0.60 -1.44
CA PHE A 37 7.37 0.24 -1.52
C PHE A 37 7.86 0.24 -2.96
N ARG A 38 9.13 0.61 -3.15
CA ARG A 38 9.92 0.41 -4.37
C ARG A 38 10.92 -0.72 -4.17
N SER A 39 11.38 -1.27 -5.29
CA SER A 39 12.60 -2.09 -5.29
C SER A 39 13.81 -1.21 -4.95
N LEU A 40 14.77 -1.75 -4.22
CA LEU A 40 16.04 -1.07 -3.95
C LEU A 40 16.93 -0.98 -5.19
N GLU A 41 16.72 -1.89 -6.14
CA GLU A 41 17.45 -1.95 -7.41
C GLU A 41 16.98 -0.85 -8.39
N GLU A 42 15.80 -0.27 -8.12
CA GLU A 42 15.24 0.82 -8.91
C GLU A 42 15.73 2.17 -8.36
N THR A 43 16.33 2.97 -9.22
CA THR A 43 16.77 4.35 -8.92
C THR A 43 15.62 5.36 -8.98
N LYS A 44 14.48 4.96 -9.54
CA LYS A 44 13.26 5.77 -9.63
C LYS A 44 12.31 5.39 -8.51
N ASP A 45 11.61 6.37 -7.95
CA ASP A 45 10.54 6.17 -6.96
C ASP A 45 9.26 5.63 -7.60
N ILE A 46 9.38 4.47 -8.25
CA ILE A 46 8.27 3.74 -8.84
C ILE A 46 7.80 2.70 -7.83
N PRO A 47 6.55 2.80 -7.33
CA PRO A 47 6.04 1.83 -6.38
C PRO A 47 5.76 0.50 -7.08
N THR A 48 6.34 -0.57 -6.55
CA THR A 48 6.23 -1.94 -7.05
C THR A 48 5.40 -2.83 -6.14
N HIS A 49 5.23 -2.43 -4.89
CA HIS A 49 4.48 -3.19 -3.89
C HIS A 49 3.67 -2.26 -2.98
N VAL A 50 2.57 -2.77 -2.45
CA VAL A 50 1.68 -2.06 -1.54
C VAL A 50 1.33 -2.96 -0.36
N ALA A 51 1.30 -2.38 0.83
CA ALA A 51 0.89 -3.03 2.07
C ALA A 51 -0.09 -2.18 2.84
N LEU A 52 -0.74 -2.80 3.82
CA LEU A 52 -1.60 -2.14 4.78
C LEU A 52 -0.82 -1.82 6.05
N TYR A 53 -0.82 -0.56 6.50
CA TYR A 53 -0.25 -0.19 7.78
C TYR A 53 -1.13 -0.70 8.92
N ALA A 54 -0.52 -1.46 9.84
CA ALA A 54 -1.18 -2.05 11.00
C ALA A 54 -0.85 -1.31 12.32
N GLY A 55 -0.11 -0.20 12.25
CA GLY A 55 0.40 0.51 13.43
C GLY A 55 1.68 -0.07 13.99
N ASN A 56 2.31 0.63 14.94
CA ASN A 56 3.54 0.19 15.62
C ASN A 56 4.68 -0.21 14.67
N HIS A 57 4.84 0.50 13.55
CA HIS A 57 5.80 0.15 12.49
C HIS A 57 5.55 -1.24 11.86
N GLN A 58 4.32 -1.74 11.89
CA GLN A 58 3.96 -3.03 11.30
C GLN A 58 3.09 -2.83 10.06
N VAL A 59 3.27 -3.71 9.07
CA VAL A 59 2.45 -3.76 7.87
C VAL A 59 1.93 -5.16 7.62
N ILE A 60 0.79 -5.27 6.94
CA ILE A 60 0.21 -6.51 6.44
C ILE A 60 0.34 -6.49 4.92
N HIS A 61 0.95 -7.52 4.34
CA HIS A 61 1.19 -7.59 2.90
C HIS A 61 1.21 -9.03 2.39
N ILE A 62 1.13 -9.18 1.07
CA ILE A 62 1.12 -10.50 0.43
C ILE A 62 2.52 -10.77 -0.10
N THR A 63 3.09 -11.89 0.32
CA THR A 63 4.33 -12.42 -0.26
C THR A 63 4.01 -13.60 -1.17
N LEU A 64 4.82 -13.79 -2.20
CA LEU A 64 4.67 -14.91 -3.14
C LEU A 64 4.82 -16.28 -2.44
N SER A 65 5.62 -16.34 -1.37
CA SER A 65 5.98 -17.59 -0.69
C SER A 65 5.07 -17.95 0.48
N GLN A 66 4.49 -16.97 1.17
CA GLN A 66 3.76 -17.20 2.42
C GLN A 66 2.32 -16.66 2.41
N GLY A 67 1.89 -16.02 1.32
CA GLY A 67 0.58 -15.38 1.27
C GLY A 67 0.55 -14.14 2.16
N VAL A 68 -0.53 -13.96 2.93
CA VAL A 68 -0.72 -12.79 3.80
C VAL A 68 0.17 -12.91 5.04
N VAL A 69 1.09 -11.96 5.20
CA VAL A 69 2.02 -11.91 6.34
C VAL A 69 2.03 -10.53 6.98
N LYS A 70 2.34 -10.50 8.27
CA LYS A 70 2.54 -9.27 9.05
C LYS A 70 4.03 -9.08 9.32
N THR A 71 4.58 -7.93 8.93
CA THR A 71 6.03 -7.65 9.03
C THR A 71 6.29 -6.31 9.71
N ASP A 72 7.43 -6.22 10.41
CA ASP A 72 7.91 -5.00 11.02
C ASP A 72 8.80 -4.24 10.02
N VAL A 73 8.41 -3.01 9.68
CA VAL A 73 9.11 -2.16 8.72
C VAL A 73 10.17 -1.27 9.38
N SER A 74 10.27 -1.22 10.70
CA SER A 74 11.35 -0.50 11.39
C SER A 74 12.68 -1.27 11.34
N LYS A 75 12.63 -2.59 11.19
CA LYS A 75 13.80 -3.48 11.34
C LYS A 75 14.63 -3.67 10.08
N LYS A 76 14.24 -3.11 8.94
CA LYS A 76 15.03 -3.19 7.70
C LYS A 76 15.52 -1.80 7.30
N ALA A 77 16.83 -1.58 7.40
CA ALA A 77 17.51 -0.38 6.90
C ALA A 77 17.49 -0.25 5.35
N ASN A 78 16.83 -1.19 4.66
CA ASN A 78 16.84 -1.38 3.21
C ASN A 78 15.42 -1.68 2.70
N ILE A 79 14.39 -1.03 3.24
CA ILE A 79 13.07 -1.07 2.61
C ILE A 79 12.98 0.20 1.79
N GLY A 80 12.75 0.08 0.48
CA GLY A 80 12.43 1.22 -0.37
C GLY A 80 11.05 1.76 -0.03
N LEU A 81 10.82 2.19 1.21
CA LEU A 81 9.57 2.83 1.59
C LEU A 81 9.50 4.17 0.86
N ILE A 82 8.44 4.35 0.08
CA ILE A 82 8.23 5.59 -0.65
C ILE A 82 7.38 6.53 0.20
N ASP A 83 6.13 6.17 0.44
CA ASP A 83 5.18 7.02 1.15
C ASP A 83 4.04 6.20 1.78
N PHE A 84 3.35 6.84 2.74
CA PHE A 84 2.04 6.40 3.20
C PHE A 84 0.94 7.13 2.42
N MET A 85 -0.19 6.46 2.24
CA MET A 85 -1.39 7.07 1.69
C MET A 85 -2.61 6.78 2.52
N ARG A 86 -3.43 7.82 2.69
CA ARG A 86 -4.71 7.69 3.39
C ARG A 86 -5.62 6.72 2.63
N SER A 87 -6.07 5.67 3.31
CA SER A 87 -6.90 4.64 2.67
C SER A 87 -8.35 5.06 2.42
N ASN A 88 -8.89 5.97 3.23
CA ASN A 88 -10.26 6.44 3.08
C ASN A 88 -10.47 7.48 1.98
N ASP A 89 -9.38 8.04 1.44
CA ASP A 89 -9.42 9.14 0.48
C ASP A 89 -9.45 8.66 -0.98
N CYS A 90 -9.27 7.35 -1.22
CA CYS A 90 -9.30 6.78 -2.56
C CYS A 90 -10.16 5.50 -2.59
N PRO A 91 -11.18 5.42 -3.47
CA PRO A 91 -11.97 4.20 -3.66
C PRO A 91 -11.10 2.97 -3.97
N ALA A 92 -9.95 3.16 -4.63
CA ALA A 92 -9.03 2.07 -4.97
C ALA A 92 -8.44 1.41 -3.72
N HIS A 93 -8.14 2.22 -2.70
CA HIS A 93 -7.56 1.76 -1.45
C HIS A 93 -8.58 0.96 -0.62
N LYS A 94 -9.85 1.37 -0.62
CA LYS A 94 -10.94 0.61 0.03
C LYS A 94 -11.13 -0.77 -0.60
N LYS A 95 -11.04 -0.91 -1.92
CA LYS A 95 -11.16 -2.23 -2.57
C LYS A 95 -9.93 -3.12 -2.33
N PHE A 96 -8.74 -2.54 -2.24
CA PHE A 96 -7.53 -3.28 -1.84
C PHE A 96 -7.70 -3.89 -0.45
N LEU A 97 -8.21 -3.11 0.51
CA LEU A 97 -8.58 -3.59 1.85
C LEU A 97 -9.61 -4.74 1.81
N MET A 98 -10.63 -4.65 0.95
CA MET A 98 -11.66 -5.68 0.79
C MET A 98 -11.23 -6.92 0.00
N THR A 99 -10.05 -6.92 -0.62
CA THR A 99 -9.50 -8.09 -1.34
C THR A 99 -8.52 -8.87 -0.45
N LEU A 100 -8.06 -8.27 0.64
CA LEU A 100 -7.15 -8.87 1.63
C LEU A 100 -7.87 -9.53 2.82
N LEU A 101 -9.18 -9.32 2.94
CA LEU A 101 -10.09 -9.96 3.91
C LEU A 101 -11.10 -10.83 3.16
#